data_AF-A0A7J3TBD9-F1
#
_entry.id   AF-A0A7J3TBD9-F1
#
_cell.length_a   1.000
_cell.length_b   1.000
_cell.length_c   1.000
_cell.angle_alpha   90.00
_cell.angle_beta   90.00
_cell.angle_gamma   90.00
#
_symmetry.space_group_name_H-M   'P 1'
#
loop_
_entity.id
_entity.type
_entity.pdbx_description
1 polymer ?
#
loop_
_entity_poly.entity_id
_entity_poly.type
_entity_poly.pdbx_seq_one_letter_code
_entity_poly.pdbx_strand_id
1 'polypeptide(L)'
;MQEIMGSVDNAWTYDKRTKVCHLVFMKNSMVECQLVNRKELSNELKDYIKSDPLTEKNENKERDYKLASGSRQEHKKIIEEAEAMGMDMEKSLDSDMEKDPDLFQVHPYEDIKKVSLVLGQSGNSPKLTIETNSKPLEYRLMHNSYEGDAKLDEVALSKYKSVLKKVFVEKFEMD
;
A
#
# COMPACT_ATOMS: atom_id res chain seq x y z
N MET A 1 9.72 -8.74 -20.35
CA MET A 1 9.35 -9.19 -19.00
C MET A 1 10.50 -8.94 -18.05
N GLN A 2 10.44 -7.81 -17.36
CA GLN A 2 11.36 -7.51 -16.28
C GLN A 2 11.13 -8.50 -15.11
N GLU A 3 12.19 -8.89 -14.41
CA GLU A 3 12.10 -9.84 -13.30
C GLU A 3 11.51 -9.16 -12.05
N ILE A 4 10.36 -9.65 -11.58
CA ILE A 4 9.72 -9.22 -10.33
C ILE A 4 10.36 -9.97 -9.16
N MET A 5 10.94 -9.23 -8.23
CA MET A 5 11.56 -9.79 -7.01
C MET A 5 10.57 -10.02 -5.89
N GLY A 6 9.44 -9.31 -5.93
CA GLY A 6 8.29 -9.40 -5.03
C GLY A 6 7.52 -8.07 -4.98
N SER A 7 6.55 -7.96 -4.08
CA SER A 7 5.69 -6.78 -3.97
C SER A 7 5.20 -6.52 -2.54
N VAL A 8 4.80 -5.27 -2.30
CA VAL A 8 3.98 -4.84 -1.16
C VAL A 8 2.69 -4.30 -1.75
N ASP A 9 1.62 -5.04 -1.51
CA ASP A 9 0.26 -4.69 -1.89
C ASP A 9 -0.39 -3.72 -0.91
N ASN A 10 -1.50 -3.11 -1.35
CA ASN A 10 -2.39 -2.34 -0.50
C ASN A 10 -1.65 -1.27 0.35
N ALA A 11 -0.75 -0.53 -0.32
CA ALA A 11 0.06 0.54 0.24
C ALA A 11 -0.65 1.88 0.04
N TRP A 12 -1.14 2.49 1.13
CA TRP A 12 -1.97 3.68 1.08
C TRP A 12 -1.15 4.93 1.33
N THR A 13 -1.27 5.94 0.48
CA THR A 13 -0.56 7.21 0.66
C THR A 13 -1.51 8.40 0.56
N TYR A 14 -1.14 9.48 1.24
CA TYR A 14 -1.89 10.73 1.27
C TYR A 14 -1.01 11.90 0.82
N ASP A 15 -1.39 12.54 -0.29
CA ASP A 15 -0.78 13.79 -0.75
C ASP A 15 -1.85 14.88 -0.88
N LYS A 16 -2.74 14.72 -1.86
CA LYS A 16 -3.94 15.57 -2.05
C LYS A 16 -5.25 14.80 -1.94
N ARG A 17 -5.17 13.49 -2.17
CA ARG A 17 -6.24 12.49 -2.08
C ARG A 17 -5.58 11.18 -1.65
N THR A 18 -6.35 10.34 -1.00
CA THR A 18 -5.94 8.97 -0.68
C THR A 18 -5.75 8.17 -1.95
N LYS A 19 -4.56 7.56 -2.09
CA LYS A 19 -4.22 6.65 -3.17
C LYS A 19 -3.94 5.27 -2.58
N VAL A 20 -4.42 4.23 -3.26
CA VAL A 20 -4.05 2.85 -2.98
C VAL A 20 -3.07 2.41 -4.06
N CYS A 21 -1.88 2.02 -3.63
CA CYS A 21 -0.79 1.65 -4.49
C CYS A 21 -0.42 0.18 -4.31
N HIS A 22 0.06 -0.42 -5.38
CA HIS A 22 0.77 -1.70 -5.38
C HIS A 22 2.25 -1.40 -5.67
N LEU A 23 3.14 -1.75 -4.74
CA LEU A 23 4.57 -1.51 -4.88
C LEU A 23 5.22 -2.77 -5.41
N VAL A 24 5.73 -2.72 -6.64
CA VAL A 24 6.41 -3.85 -7.29
C VAL A 24 7.92 -3.62 -7.22
N PHE A 25 8.65 -4.58 -6.66
CA PHE A 25 10.10 -4.52 -6.56
C PHE A 25 10.75 -5.27 -7.71
N MET A 26 11.45 -4.53 -8.56
CA MET A 26 12.22 -5.05 -9.70
C MET A 26 13.70 -5.15 -9.32
N LYS A 27 14.53 -5.62 -10.25
CA LYS A 27 15.98 -5.77 -10.01
C LYS A 27 16.69 -4.48 -9.59
N ASN A 28 16.33 -3.34 -10.19
CA ASN A 28 17.05 -2.07 -10.02
C ASN A 28 16.16 -0.90 -9.56
N SER A 29 14.85 -1.12 -9.46
CA SER A 29 13.88 -0.08 -9.19
C SER A 29 12.66 -0.66 -8.48
N MET A 30 11.97 0.21 -7.75
CA MET A 30 10.60 -0.03 -7.32
C MET A 30 9.67 0.67 -8.31
N VAL A 31 8.57 0.03 -8.67
CA VAL A 31 7.47 0.64 -9.41
C VAL A 31 6.30 0.80 -8.44
N GLU A 32 5.87 2.04 -8.21
CA GLU A 32 4.62 2.35 -7.54
C GLU A 32 3.50 2.36 -8.58
N CYS A 33 2.49 1.53 -8.38
CA CYS A 33 1.36 1.42 -9.28
C CYS A 33 0.06 1.85 -8.60
N GLN A 34 -0.59 2.90 -9.10
CA GLN A 34 -1.84 3.40 -8.55
C GLN A 34 -3.03 2.56 -9.02
N LEU A 35 -3.67 1.85 -8.08
CA LEU A 35 -4.80 0.96 -8.39
C LEU A 35 -6.11 1.74 -8.62
N VAL A 36 -6.28 2.88 -7.93
CA VAL A 36 -7.57 3.59 -7.77
C VAL A 36 -8.03 4.37 -9.02
N ASN A 37 -7.16 4.53 -10.02
CA ASN A 37 -7.50 5.26 -11.25
C ASN A 37 -7.91 4.35 -12.41
N ARG A 38 -8.01 3.03 -12.20
CA ARG A 38 -8.54 2.11 -13.22
C ARG A 38 -10.07 2.23 -13.29
N LYS A 39 -10.61 2.23 -14.52
CA LYS A 39 -12.05 2.46 -14.81
C LYS A 39 -13.00 1.49 -14.09
N GLU A 40 -12.49 0.37 -13.59
CA GLU A 40 -13.25 -0.80 -13.13
C GLU A 40 -13.60 -0.81 -11.64
N LEU A 41 -13.12 0.15 -10.85
CA LEU A 41 -13.43 0.16 -9.41
C LEU A 41 -14.90 0.42 -9.15
N SER A 42 -15.48 -0.35 -8.25
CA SER A 42 -16.84 -0.13 -7.74
C SER A 42 -17.00 1.30 -7.20
N ASN A 43 -18.20 1.87 -7.36
CA ASN A 43 -18.49 3.19 -6.81
C ASN A 43 -18.35 3.23 -5.28
N GLU A 44 -18.63 2.10 -4.61
CA GLU A 44 -18.42 1.90 -3.17
C GLU A 44 -16.97 2.16 -2.75
N LEU A 45 -16.00 1.59 -3.47
CA LEU A 45 -14.57 1.78 -3.21
C LEU A 45 -14.12 3.22 -3.48
N LYS A 46 -14.64 3.84 -4.55
CA LYS A 46 -14.37 5.26 -4.83
C LYS A 46 -14.88 6.16 -3.71
N ASP A 47 -16.06 5.88 -3.16
CA ASP A 47 -16.65 6.69 -2.08
C ASP A 47 -15.96 6.42 -0.73
N TYR A 48 -15.55 5.19 -0.45
CA TYR A 48 -14.71 4.87 0.71
C TYR A 48 -13.37 5.61 0.68
N ILE A 49 -12.68 5.64 -0.46
CA ILE A 49 -11.42 6.37 -0.60
C ILE A 49 -11.61 7.89 -0.49
N LYS A 50 -12.71 8.44 -1.02
CA LYS A 50 -13.06 9.87 -0.85
C LYS A 50 -13.36 10.23 0.59
N SER A 51 -13.81 9.29 1.41
CA SER A 51 -14.06 9.51 2.85
C SER A 51 -12.77 9.73 3.66
N ASP A 52 -11.61 9.60 3.00
CA ASP A 52 -10.29 9.87 3.56
C ASP A 52 -9.99 9.06 4.83
N PRO A 53 -9.95 7.72 4.71
CA PRO A 53 -9.84 6.82 5.86
C PRO A 53 -8.51 6.95 6.62
N LEU A 54 -7.54 7.69 6.07
CA LEU A 54 -6.24 7.91 6.72
C LEU A 54 -6.20 9.19 7.58
N THR A 55 -7.17 10.10 7.46
CA THR A 55 -7.19 11.32 8.26
C THR A 55 -7.51 11.04 9.74
N GLU A 56 -6.56 11.35 10.62
CA GLU A 56 -6.72 11.19 12.07
C GLU A 56 -7.70 12.19 12.72
N LYS A 57 -8.18 13.20 11.97
CA LYS A 57 -9.09 14.28 12.42
C LYS A 57 -10.57 13.91 12.53
N ASN A 58 -10.94 12.64 12.47
CA ASN A 58 -12.29 12.23 12.85
C ASN A 58 -12.36 12.03 14.37
N GLU A 59 -12.54 13.13 15.11
CA GLU A 59 -12.86 13.14 16.56
C GLU A 59 -14.20 12.42 16.88
N ASN A 60 -14.91 11.90 15.88
CA ASN A 60 -16.11 11.06 16.02
C ASN A 60 -15.83 9.53 16.00
N LYS A 61 -14.58 9.12 16.27
CA LYS A 61 -14.04 7.75 16.19
C LYS A 61 -14.83 6.64 16.93
N GLU A 62 -15.77 6.94 17.82
CA GLU A 62 -16.65 5.94 18.45
C GLU A 62 -18.04 5.79 17.80
N ARG A 63 -18.49 6.74 16.97
CA ARG A 63 -19.84 6.68 16.36
C ARG A 63 -19.88 5.92 15.04
N ASP A 64 -18.83 6.00 14.22
CA ASP A 64 -18.80 5.31 12.91
C ASP A 64 -18.44 3.83 13.03
N TYR A 65 -17.75 3.44 14.12
CA TYR A 65 -17.48 2.04 14.44
C TYR A 65 -18.73 1.23 14.78
N LYS A 66 -19.88 1.86 15.11
CA LYS A 66 -21.16 1.17 15.39
C LYS A 66 -21.96 0.77 14.14
N LEU A 67 -21.50 1.10 12.93
CA LEU A 67 -22.03 0.57 11.66
C LEU A 67 -21.44 -0.82 11.29
N ALA A 68 -21.05 -1.59 12.32
CA ALA A 68 -19.87 -2.46 12.40
C ALA A 68 -19.89 -3.85 11.73
N SER A 69 -20.89 -4.23 10.93
CA SER A 69 -20.82 -5.51 10.18
C SER A 69 -20.66 -5.29 8.68
N GLY A 70 -21.40 -4.33 8.12
CA GLY A 70 -21.26 -3.90 6.72
C GLY A 70 -19.89 -3.26 6.46
N SER A 71 -19.45 -2.34 7.32
CA SER A 71 -18.19 -1.61 7.12
C SER A 71 -16.92 -2.49 7.20
N ARG A 72 -16.95 -3.57 7.99
CA ARG A 72 -15.84 -4.53 8.08
C ARG A 72 -15.74 -5.39 6.83
N GLN A 73 -16.87 -5.92 6.37
CA GLN A 73 -16.92 -6.71 5.14
C GLN A 73 -16.56 -5.86 3.93
N GLU A 74 -17.00 -4.61 3.90
CA GLU A 74 -16.63 -3.64 2.88
C GLU A 74 -15.14 -3.33 2.92
N HIS A 75 -14.56 -3.01 4.08
CA HIS A 75 -13.13 -2.75 4.17
C HIS A 75 -12.29 -3.98 3.76
N LYS A 76 -12.71 -5.19 4.18
CA LYS A 76 -12.06 -6.44 3.78
C LYS A 76 -12.14 -6.67 2.28
N LYS A 77 -13.32 -6.48 1.69
CA LYS A 77 -13.54 -6.58 0.24
C LYS A 77 -12.63 -5.61 -0.52
N ILE A 78 -12.45 -4.40 -0.01
CA ILE A 78 -11.56 -3.40 -0.61
C ILE A 78 -10.10 -3.85 -0.60
N ILE A 79 -9.64 -4.41 0.52
CA ILE A 79 -8.29 -4.96 0.64
C ILE A 79 -8.10 -6.13 -0.33
N GLU A 80 -9.02 -7.09 -0.31
CA GLU A 80 -8.99 -8.26 -1.19
C GLU A 80 -9.02 -7.87 -2.69
N GLU A 81 -9.84 -6.87 -3.05
CA GLU A 81 -9.92 -6.34 -4.41
C GLU A 81 -8.61 -5.63 -4.82
N ALA A 82 -8.00 -4.84 -3.93
CA ALA A 82 -6.73 -4.19 -4.19
C ALA A 82 -5.58 -5.21 -4.35
N GLU A 83 -5.54 -6.23 -3.49
CA GLU A 83 -4.59 -7.34 -3.60
C GLU A 83 -4.73 -8.08 -4.93
N ALA A 84 -5.96 -8.42 -5.32
CA ALA A 84 -6.24 -9.10 -6.59
C ALA A 84 -5.81 -8.27 -7.80
N MET A 85 -6.13 -6.97 -7.82
CA MET A 85 -5.71 -6.06 -8.87
C MET A 85 -4.19 -5.92 -8.96
N GLY A 86 -3.49 -5.86 -7.81
CA GLY A 86 -2.04 -5.83 -7.76
C GLY A 86 -1.41 -7.09 -8.36
N MET A 87 -1.92 -8.27 -7.99
CA MET A 87 -1.44 -9.56 -8.52
C MET A 87 -1.70 -9.72 -10.03
N ASP A 88 -2.82 -9.22 -10.53
CA ASP A 88 -3.10 -9.24 -11.97
C ASP A 88 -2.20 -8.28 -12.74
N MET A 89 -1.94 -7.10 -12.18
CA MET A 89 -1.01 -6.13 -12.76
C MET A 89 0.42 -6.66 -12.86
N GLU A 90 0.90 -7.45 -11.89
CA GLU A 90 2.22 -8.08 -11.97
C GLU A 90 2.38 -8.97 -13.22
N LYS A 91 1.29 -9.59 -13.70
CA LYS A 91 1.31 -10.46 -14.89
C LYS A 91 1.42 -9.67 -16.21
N SER A 92 0.97 -8.42 -16.22
CA SER A 92 0.89 -7.55 -17.40
C SER A 92 1.65 -6.23 -17.22
N LEU A 93 2.62 -6.18 -16.29
CA LEU A 93 3.25 -4.93 -15.85
C LEU A 93 3.85 -4.12 -17.00
N ASP A 94 4.67 -4.76 -17.85
CA ASP A 94 5.33 -4.09 -18.98
C ASP A 94 4.29 -3.45 -19.93
N SER A 95 3.23 -4.19 -20.28
CA SER A 95 2.19 -3.68 -21.18
C SER A 95 1.30 -2.61 -20.55
N ASP A 96 1.03 -2.71 -19.25
CA ASP A 96 0.20 -1.73 -18.55
C ASP A 96 0.96 -0.40 -18.38
N MET A 97 2.28 -0.47 -18.13
CA MET A 97 3.15 0.71 -18.09
C MET A 97 3.21 1.44 -19.44
N GLU A 98 3.20 0.72 -20.55
CA GLU A 98 3.16 1.32 -21.90
C GLU A 98 1.80 1.96 -22.22
N LYS A 99 0.71 1.30 -21.80
CA LYS A 99 -0.66 1.70 -22.13
C LYS A 99 -1.14 2.88 -21.30
N ASP A 100 -0.90 2.85 -19.99
CA ASP A 100 -1.41 3.83 -19.03
C ASP A 100 -0.28 4.35 -18.11
N PRO A 101 0.77 5.01 -18.65
CA PRO A 101 1.98 5.37 -17.90
C PRO A 101 1.72 6.29 -16.70
N ASP A 102 0.67 7.10 -16.73
CA ASP A 102 0.31 8.03 -15.63
C ASP A 102 -0.09 7.30 -14.33
N LEU A 103 -0.36 5.99 -14.39
CA LEU A 103 -0.65 5.16 -13.24
C LEU A 103 0.61 4.65 -12.53
N PHE A 104 1.78 4.83 -13.15
CA PHE A 104 3.03 4.23 -12.70
C PHE A 104 4.05 5.30 -12.36
N GLN A 105 4.74 5.09 -11.25
CA GLN A 105 5.90 5.89 -10.88
C GLN A 105 7.08 4.97 -10.60
N VAL A 106 8.20 5.23 -11.28
CA VAL A 106 9.42 4.42 -11.13
C VAL A 106 10.38 5.12 -10.18
N HIS A 107 10.88 4.38 -9.20
CA HIS A 107 11.82 4.82 -8.19
C HIS A 107 13.11 3.99 -8.27
N PRO A 108 14.19 4.52 -8.88
CA PRO A 108 15.49 3.84 -8.90
C PRO A 108 16.03 3.57 -7.50
N TYR A 109 16.64 2.41 -7.26
CA TYR A 109 17.20 2.07 -5.95
C TYR A 109 18.43 2.89 -5.55
N GLU A 110 19.09 3.52 -6.52
CA GLU A 110 20.15 4.49 -6.28
C GLU A 110 19.66 5.73 -5.54
N ASP A 111 18.39 6.09 -5.72
CA ASP A 111 17.77 7.22 -5.03
C ASP A 111 17.26 6.90 -3.64
N ILE A 112 17.16 5.61 -3.29
CA ILE A 112 16.66 5.16 -1.99
C ILE A 112 17.83 5.05 -1.01
N LYS A 113 17.76 5.80 0.09
CA LYS A 113 18.77 5.79 1.16
C LYS A 113 18.46 4.72 2.20
N LYS A 114 17.20 4.65 2.62
CA LYS A 114 16.74 3.81 3.72
C LYS A 114 15.29 3.40 3.52
N VAL A 115 14.95 2.20 3.99
CA VAL A 115 13.59 1.67 4.01
C VAL A 115 13.29 1.17 5.41
N SER A 116 12.21 1.65 6.03
CA SER A 116 11.74 1.20 7.35
C SER A 116 10.34 0.66 7.26
N LEU A 117 10.13 -0.55 7.81
CA LEU A 117 8.82 -1.14 8.03
C LEU A 117 8.48 -1.09 9.54
N VAL A 118 7.46 -0.30 9.88
CA VAL A 118 6.92 -0.21 11.24
C VAL A 118 5.68 -1.09 11.33
N LEU A 119 5.64 -2.00 12.32
CA LEU A 119 4.58 -3.01 12.43
C LEU A 119 3.21 -2.47 12.84
N GLY A 120 3.16 -1.22 13.31
CA GLY A 120 1.97 -0.64 13.92
C GLY A 120 1.77 -1.09 15.37
N GLN A 121 1.01 -0.29 16.12
CA GLN A 121 0.63 -0.55 17.51
C GLN A 121 -0.86 -0.27 17.68
N SER A 122 -1.41 -0.51 18.87
CA SER A 122 -2.80 -0.14 19.14
C SER A 122 -3.00 1.36 18.86
N GLY A 123 -3.89 1.69 17.93
CA GLY A 123 -4.15 3.07 17.51
C GLY A 123 -3.22 3.67 16.45
N ASN A 124 -2.22 2.92 15.94
CA ASN A 124 -1.37 3.37 14.83
C ASN A 124 -1.13 2.28 13.79
N SER A 125 -1.50 2.53 12.53
CA SER A 125 -1.38 1.58 11.44
C SER A 125 0.07 1.21 11.11
N PRO A 126 0.31 0.00 10.59
CA PRO A 126 1.61 -0.36 10.07
C PRO A 126 1.97 0.58 8.92
N LYS A 127 3.25 0.91 8.80
CA LYS A 127 3.71 1.84 7.77
C LYS A 127 5.03 1.43 7.17
N LEU A 128 5.16 1.65 5.87
CA LEU A 128 6.39 1.55 5.12
C LEU A 128 6.87 2.97 4.80
N THR A 129 8.09 3.30 5.20
CA THR A 129 8.73 4.58 4.85
C THR A 129 9.94 4.31 3.97
N ILE A 130 10.03 5.00 2.85
CA ILE A 130 11.16 4.94 1.91
C ILE A 130 11.79 6.32 1.87
N GLU A 131 12.95 6.46 2.50
CA GLU A 131 13.74 7.68 2.46
C GLU A 131 14.48 7.75 1.11
N THR A 132 14.24 8.83 0.36
CA THR A 132 14.90 9.06 -0.93
C THR A 132 15.83 10.27 -0.88
N ASN A 133 16.65 10.47 -1.92
CA ASN A 133 17.44 11.68 -2.12
C ASN A 133 16.61 12.96 -2.20
N SER A 134 15.33 12.86 -2.59
CA SER A 134 14.45 14.01 -2.81
C SER A 134 13.44 14.20 -1.68
N LYS A 135 12.44 13.31 -1.59
CA LYS A 135 11.35 13.37 -0.63
C LYS A 135 11.06 11.97 -0.09
N PRO A 136 10.87 11.81 1.23
CA PRO A 136 10.41 10.54 1.79
C PRO A 136 9.04 10.14 1.22
N LEU A 137 8.89 8.86 0.91
CA LEU A 137 7.62 8.25 0.57
C LEU A 137 7.11 7.53 1.81
N GLU A 138 5.85 7.76 2.18
CA GLU A 138 5.21 7.12 3.32
C GLU A 138 3.94 6.42 2.86
N TYR A 139 3.82 5.14 3.24
CA TYR A 139 2.68 4.29 2.93
C TYR A 139 2.14 3.66 4.21
N ARG A 140 0.84 3.78 4.47
CA ARG A 140 0.12 3.02 5.49
C ARG A 140 -0.33 1.69 4.89
N LEU A 141 -0.10 0.60 5.60
CA LEU A 141 -0.41 -0.75 5.13
C LEU A 141 -1.71 -1.23 5.77
N MET A 142 -2.77 -1.39 4.98
CA MET A 142 -4.13 -1.46 5.52
C MET A 142 -4.65 -2.87 5.79
N HIS A 143 -3.83 -3.92 5.70
CA HIS A 143 -4.24 -5.34 5.79
C HIS A 143 -5.18 -5.68 6.96
N ASN A 144 -4.92 -5.17 8.16
CA ASN A 144 -5.78 -5.43 9.32
C ASN A 144 -6.05 -4.18 10.17
N SER A 145 -6.27 -3.00 9.59
CA SER A 145 -6.60 -1.79 10.38
C SER A 145 -8.04 -1.77 10.94
N TYR A 146 -8.54 -2.91 11.44
CA TYR A 146 -9.84 -3.04 12.08
C TYR A 146 -9.71 -2.82 13.59
N GLU A 147 -10.65 -2.07 14.19
CA GLU A 147 -10.89 -1.96 15.64
C GLU A 147 -9.72 -1.45 16.50
N GLY A 148 -8.73 -0.79 15.89
CA GLY A 148 -7.54 -0.33 16.60
C GLY A 148 -6.44 -1.40 16.72
N ASP A 149 -6.65 -2.61 16.20
CA ASP A 149 -5.63 -3.66 16.04
C ASP A 149 -4.89 -3.49 14.72
N ALA A 150 -4.24 -2.34 14.55
CA ALA A 150 -3.59 -1.99 13.31
C ALA A 150 -2.20 -2.63 13.20
N LYS A 151 -2.17 -3.97 13.12
CA LYS A 151 -0.97 -4.78 12.92
C LYS A 151 -1.04 -5.56 11.62
N LEU A 152 0.09 -5.75 10.97
CA LEU A 152 0.17 -6.74 9.88
C LEU A 152 -0.10 -8.13 10.45
N ASP A 153 -0.86 -8.95 9.73
CA ASP A 153 -0.91 -10.38 10.05
C ASP A 153 0.45 -11.01 9.76
N GLU A 154 0.71 -12.16 10.37
CA GLU A 154 2.01 -12.83 10.30
C GLU A 154 2.40 -13.21 8.87
N VAL A 155 1.41 -13.51 8.00
CA VAL A 155 1.66 -13.91 6.61
C VAL A 155 2.10 -12.71 5.79
N ALA A 156 1.34 -11.61 5.82
CA ALA A 156 1.69 -10.37 5.14
C ALA A 156 3.02 -9.81 5.65
N LEU A 157 3.23 -9.80 6.98
CA LEU A 157 4.49 -9.37 7.58
C LEU A 157 5.67 -10.22 7.08
N SER A 158 5.54 -11.55 7.11
CA SER A 158 6.61 -12.45 6.66
C SER A 158 6.93 -12.22 5.17
N LYS A 159 5.90 -12.08 4.33
CA LYS A 159 6.04 -11.75 2.90
C LYS A 159 6.80 -10.44 2.70
N TYR A 160 6.35 -9.36 3.32
CA TYR A 160 6.92 -8.03 3.15
C TYR A 160 8.35 -7.95 3.69
N LYS A 161 8.59 -8.52 4.87
CA LYS A 161 9.94 -8.59 5.45
C LYS A 161 10.90 -9.35 4.55
N SER A 162 10.46 -10.47 3.96
CA SER A 162 11.29 -11.27 3.05
C SER A 162 11.69 -10.48 1.81
N VAL A 163 10.72 -9.85 1.13
CA VAL A 163 11.01 -9.06 -0.08
C VAL A 163 11.86 -7.83 0.22
N LEU A 164 11.53 -7.06 1.27
CA LEU A 164 12.26 -5.84 1.62
C LEU A 164 13.70 -6.14 2.03
N LYS A 165 13.95 -7.21 2.80
CA LYS A 165 15.31 -7.67 3.11
C LYS A 165 16.09 -8.10 1.87
N LYS A 166 15.44 -8.83 0.96
CA LYS A 166 16.07 -9.30 -0.29
C LYS A 166 16.47 -8.13 -1.19
N VAL A 167 15.63 -7.10 -1.28
CA VAL A 167 15.80 -5.98 -2.21
C VAL A 167 16.73 -4.91 -1.66
N PHE A 168 16.53 -4.50 -0.40
CA PHE A 168 17.21 -3.34 0.17
C PHE A 168 18.40 -3.70 1.06
N VAL A 169 18.55 -4.98 1.44
CA VAL A 169 19.65 -5.54 2.22
C VAL A 169 20.04 -4.62 3.40
N GLU A 170 21.17 -3.91 3.30
CA GLU A 170 21.70 -3.04 4.36
C GLU A 170 20.89 -1.75 4.57
N LYS A 171 20.05 -1.36 3.61
CA LYS A 171 19.18 -0.19 3.69
C LYS A 171 17.86 -0.47 4.40
N PHE A 172 17.55 -1.73 4.73
CA PHE A 172 16.28 -2.13 5.33
C PHE A 172 16.37 -2.26 6.85
N GLU A 173 15.45 -1.59 7.53
CA GLU A 173 15.26 -1.68 8.98
C GLU A 173 13.79 -1.98 9.32
N MET A 174 13.58 -2.53 10.51
CA MET A 174 12.26 -2.87 11.02
C MET A 174 12.14 -2.34 12.45
N ASP A 175 11.13 -1.51 12.68
CA ASP A 175 10.90 -0.78 13.94
C ASP A 175 9.63 -1.26 14.66
#